data_AF-A0A2V7ESI3-F1
#
_entry.id   AF-A0A2V7ESI3-F1
#
_cell.length_a   1.000
_cell.length_b   1.000
_cell.length_c   1.000
_cell.angle_alpha   90.00
_cell.angle_beta   90.00
_cell.angle_gamma   90.00
#
_symmetry.space_group_name_H-M   'P 1'
#
loop_
_entity.id
_entity.type
_entity.pdbx_description
1 polymer ?
#
loop_
_entity_poly.entity_id
_entity_poly.type
_entity_poly.pdbx_seq_one_letter_code
_entity_poly.pdbx_strand_id
1 'polypeptide(L)'
;MVECAGPGGATATFSAGAGDNCGIASTSCPASGSTFPLGTRSVSCSATDGSGNSNSCNSSVTVRDTTAPTVYCVPVPRVRKWHHDEDRDDEKGKLKQGLFRVSASDICSAYTITLGGTVLVDGEIIKIKPTARPGIRLVGRDDDDDDRAPSIRRFRVGPGEAVITATDAAGNIGSVACPVPQRQGDDDDDDRHDSTEK
;
A
#
# COMPACT_ATOMS: atom_id res chain seq x y z
N MET A 1 -24.78 6.43 -1.60
CA MET A 1 -23.41 6.25 -1.07
C MET A 1 -22.44 6.90 -2.04
N VAL A 2 -21.36 7.49 -1.56
CA VAL A 2 -20.33 8.14 -2.38
C VAL A 2 -18.98 7.57 -1.97
N GLU A 3 -18.14 7.26 -2.95
CA GLU A 3 -16.76 6.84 -2.70
C GLU A 3 -15.95 8.03 -2.22
N CYS A 4 -15.11 7.81 -1.23
CA CYS A 4 -14.16 8.81 -0.77
C CYS A 4 -13.26 9.27 -1.92
N ALA A 5 -12.97 10.58 -1.97
CA ALA A 5 -12.14 11.18 -3.02
C ALA A 5 -10.90 11.89 -2.44
N GLY A 6 -10.68 11.80 -1.12
CA GLY A 6 -9.59 12.46 -0.43
C GLY A 6 -9.71 12.34 1.09
N PRO A 7 -8.70 12.84 1.85
CA PRO A 7 -8.72 12.78 3.31
C PRO A 7 -9.90 13.53 3.95
N GLY A 8 -10.49 14.49 3.21
CA GLY A 8 -11.70 15.22 3.61
C GLY A 8 -13.02 14.49 3.33
N GLY A 9 -12.97 13.30 2.72
CA GLY A 9 -14.12 12.50 2.30
C GLY A 9 -14.51 12.74 0.85
N ALA A 10 -15.80 12.95 0.58
CA ALA A 10 -16.32 13.05 -0.79
C ALA A 10 -17.38 14.14 -0.95
N THR A 11 -17.41 14.74 -2.13
CA THR A 11 -18.47 15.65 -2.54
C THR A 11 -19.73 14.86 -2.86
N ALA A 12 -20.85 15.21 -2.23
CA ALA A 12 -22.15 14.62 -2.52
C ALA A 12 -23.08 15.66 -3.13
N THR A 13 -23.74 15.27 -4.22
CA THR A 13 -24.81 16.05 -4.83
C THR A 13 -26.15 15.45 -4.46
N PHE A 14 -27.10 16.31 -4.13
CA PHE A 14 -28.48 15.96 -3.83
C PHE A 14 -29.40 17.06 -4.36
N SER A 15 -30.63 16.69 -4.66
CA SER A 15 -31.70 17.63 -5.00
C SER A 15 -32.66 17.71 -3.82
N ALA A 16 -32.95 18.93 -3.40
CA ALA A 16 -33.99 19.22 -2.42
C ALA A 16 -35.01 20.12 -3.09
N GLY A 17 -36.28 19.76 -2.97
CA GLY A 17 -37.40 20.53 -3.48
C GLY A 17 -38.43 20.73 -2.38
N ALA A 18 -39.04 21.89 -2.36
CA ALA A 18 -40.21 22.19 -1.56
C ALA A 18 -41.31 22.72 -2.49
N GLY A 19 -42.56 22.48 -2.12
CA GLY A 19 -43.73 22.99 -2.83
C GLY A 19 -44.77 23.45 -1.82
N ASP A 20 -45.38 24.59 -2.09
CA ASP A 20 -46.45 25.17 -1.27
C ASP A 20 -47.50 25.84 -2.18
N ASN A 21 -48.78 25.83 -1.77
CA ASN A 21 -49.86 26.44 -2.57
C ASN A 21 -49.92 27.97 -2.45
N CYS A 22 -49.33 28.55 -1.40
CA CYS A 22 -49.24 29.98 -1.13
C CYS A 22 -47.84 30.54 -1.46
N GLY A 23 -46.87 29.65 -1.72
CA GLY A 23 -45.50 29.99 -2.07
C GLY A 23 -44.53 29.83 -0.90
N ILE A 24 -43.24 29.69 -1.23
CA ILE A 24 -42.18 29.41 -0.25
C ILE A 24 -41.47 30.72 0.10
N ALA A 25 -41.40 31.05 1.38
CA ALA A 25 -40.70 32.23 1.86
C ALA A 25 -39.21 31.96 2.09
N SER A 26 -38.85 30.76 2.55
CA SER A 26 -37.44 30.38 2.76
C SER A 26 -37.22 28.87 2.73
N THR A 27 -35.99 28.48 2.39
CA THR A 27 -35.51 27.10 2.46
C THR A 27 -34.15 27.05 3.15
N SER A 28 -33.91 26.06 3.99
CA SER A 28 -32.63 25.78 4.62
C SER A 28 -32.22 24.34 4.32
N CYS A 29 -31.10 24.17 3.62
CA CYS A 29 -30.51 22.86 3.30
C CYS A 29 -28.99 23.03 3.25
N PRO A 30 -28.22 21.96 3.54
CA PRO A 30 -26.82 21.91 3.11
C PRO A 30 -26.72 22.17 1.60
N ALA A 31 -25.68 22.87 1.15
CA ALA A 31 -25.51 23.15 -0.26
C ALA A 31 -25.24 21.83 -1.02
N SER A 32 -25.93 21.61 -2.13
CA SER A 32 -25.58 20.50 -3.04
C SER A 32 -24.15 20.68 -3.53
N GLY A 33 -23.36 19.61 -3.55
CA GLY A 33 -21.92 19.70 -3.80
C GLY A 33 -21.07 20.00 -2.56
N SER A 34 -21.66 19.95 -1.37
CA SER A 34 -20.88 19.95 -0.11
C SER A 34 -20.03 18.68 0.02
N THR A 35 -18.87 18.83 0.65
CA THR A 35 -17.99 17.71 1.00
C THR A 35 -18.38 17.14 2.35
N PHE A 36 -18.55 15.82 2.41
CA PHE A 36 -18.87 15.09 3.63
C PHE A 36 -17.67 14.21 4.02
N PRO A 37 -17.31 14.15 5.31
CA PRO A 37 -16.28 13.23 5.79
C PRO A 37 -16.74 11.78 5.70
N LEU A 38 -15.80 10.84 5.83
CA LEU A 38 -16.08 9.41 5.92
C LEU A 38 -17.15 9.09 6.97
N GLY A 39 -18.04 8.15 6.63
CA GLY A 39 -19.17 7.72 7.44
C GLY A 39 -20.51 8.31 6.99
N THR A 40 -21.53 8.06 7.79
CA THR A 40 -22.90 8.52 7.50
C THR A 40 -23.18 9.85 8.19
N ARG A 41 -23.64 10.85 7.43
CA ARG A 41 -24.05 12.18 7.88
C ARG A 41 -25.50 12.44 7.47
N SER A 42 -26.29 13.02 8.37
CA SER A 42 -27.67 13.43 8.09
C SER A 42 -27.70 14.77 7.37
N VAL A 43 -28.45 14.83 6.27
CA VAL A 43 -28.81 16.06 5.55
C VAL A 43 -30.24 16.40 5.94
N SER A 44 -30.43 17.50 6.66
CA SER A 44 -31.75 18.00 7.04
C SER A 44 -32.07 19.24 6.22
N CYS A 45 -33.23 19.23 5.59
CA CYS A 45 -33.76 20.31 4.79
C CYS A 45 -35.06 20.79 5.42
N SER A 46 -35.26 22.11 5.50
CA SER A 46 -36.54 22.71 5.92
C SER A 46 -37.00 23.77 4.93
N ALA A 47 -38.31 23.94 4.85
CA ALA A 47 -38.95 25.03 4.11
C ALA A 47 -40.00 25.69 4.98
N THR A 48 -40.11 27.01 4.87
CA THR A 48 -41.08 27.83 5.60
C THR A 48 -41.88 28.68 4.61
N ASP A 49 -43.20 28.66 4.73
CA ASP A 49 -44.11 29.47 3.90
C ASP A 49 -44.25 30.91 4.44
N GLY A 50 -44.98 31.77 3.70
CA GLY A 50 -45.22 33.16 4.11
C GLY A 50 -46.15 33.31 5.33
N SER A 51 -46.84 32.25 5.73
CA SER A 51 -47.73 32.20 6.91
C SER A 51 -47.02 31.69 8.16
N GLY A 52 -45.75 31.29 8.04
CA GLY A 52 -44.94 30.74 9.14
C GLY A 52 -45.07 29.24 9.34
N ASN A 53 -45.76 28.51 8.46
CA ASN A 53 -45.76 27.03 8.51
C ASN A 53 -44.40 26.52 8.04
N SER A 54 -43.85 25.55 8.76
CA SER A 54 -42.58 24.92 8.39
C SER A 54 -42.70 23.41 8.32
N ASN A 55 -41.99 22.81 7.37
CA ASN A 55 -41.84 21.36 7.27
C ASN A 55 -40.38 21.00 6.99
N SER A 56 -39.97 19.79 7.38
CA SER A 56 -38.61 19.30 7.17
C SER A 56 -38.58 17.91 6.55
N CYS A 57 -37.51 17.66 5.79
CA CYS A 57 -37.19 16.34 5.27
C CYS A 57 -35.73 16.00 5.61
N ASN A 58 -35.50 14.74 5.95
CA ASN A 58 -34.18 14.24 6.31
C ASN A 58 -33.75 13.18 5.31
N SER A 59 -32.51 13.27 4.86
CA SER A 59 -31.83 12.25 4.07
C SER A 59 -30.47 11.94 4.70
N SER A 60 -29.81 10.89 4.23
CA SER A 60 -28.47 10.54 4.70
C SER A 60 -27.49 10.45 3.53
N VAL A 61 -26.29 10.98 3.75
CA VAL A 61 -25.13 10.81 2.87
C VAL A 61 -24.17 9.88 3.59
N THR A 62 -23.82 8.78 2.95
CA THR A 62 -22.79 7.86 3.43
C THR A 62 -21.60 7.95 2.49
N VAL A 63 -20.47 8.40 3.04
CA VAL A 63 -19.16 8.36 2.39
C VAL A 63 -18.41 7.13 2.88
N ARG A 64 -17.93 6.29 1.97
CA ARG A 64 -17.17 5.08 2.30
C ARG A 64 -15.89 5.06 1.49
N ASP A 65 -14.87 4.44 2.07
CA ASP A 65 -13.66 4.05 1.37
C ASP A 65 -13.76 2.56 1.03
N THR A 66 -13.77 2.24 -0.26
CA THR A 66 -13.81 0.88 -0.81
C THR A 66 -12.61 0.59 -1.70
N THR A 67 -11.68 1.54 -1.80
CA THR A 67 -10.53 1.45 -2.69
C THR A 67 -9.34 0.94 -1.91
N ALA A 68 -8.64 -0.06 -2.44
CA ALA A 68 -7.43 -0.56 -1.80
C ALA A 68 -6.23 0.37 -2.04
N PRO A 69 -5.27 0.44 -1.11
CA PRO A 69 -4.01 1.14 -1.33
C PRO A 69 -3.26 0.57 -2.53
N THR A 70 -2.62 1.44 -3.31
CA THR A 70 -1.66 0.99 -4.33
C THR A 70 -0.31 0.74 -3.68
N VAL A 71 0.28 -0.44 -3.91
CA VAL A 71 1.52 -0.88 -3.27
C VAL A 71 2.65 -1.00 -4.29
N TYR A 72 3.85 -0.59 -3.91
CA TYR A 72 5.04 -0.62 -4.74
C TYR A 72 6.17 -1.37 -4.03
N CYS A 73 6.86 -2.25 -4.77
CA CYS A 73 8.11 -2.87 -4.36
C CYS A 73 9.15 -2.73 -5.46
N VAL A 74 10.04 -1.74 -5.33
CA VAL A 74 10.93 -1.32 -6.41
C VAL A 74 12.38 -1.73 -6.09
N PRO A 75 13.10 -2.42 -6.99
CA PRO A 75 14.51 -2.74 -6.79
C PRO A 75 15.37 -1.49 -6.59
N VAL A 76 16.26 -1.51 -5.59
CA VAL A 76 17.23 -0.43 -5.35
C VAL A 76 18.60 -0.87 -5.85
N PRO A 77 19.20 -0.17 -6.83
CA PRO A 77 20.55 -0.48 -7.25
C PRO A 77 21.56 -0.06 -6.16
N ARG A 78 22.51 -0.95 -5.81
CA ARG A 78 23.67 -0.52 -5.02
C ARG A 78 24.62 0.24 -5.93
N VAL A 79 24.96 1.48 -5.54
CA VAL A 79 26.08 2.20 -6.14
C VAL A 79 27.35 1.42 -5.83
N ARG A 80 28.14 1.10 -6.86
CA ARG A 80 29.45 0.46 -6.66
C ARG A 80 30.30 1.41 -5.82
N LYS A 81 30.92 0.90 -4.75
CA LYS A 81 32.04 1.60 -4.12
C LYS A 81 33.14 1.59 -5.17
N TRP A 82 33.60 2.78 -5.59
CA TRP A 82 34.73 2.90 -6.51
C TRP A 82 35.95 2.35 -5.78
N HIS A 83 36.24 1.06 -5.95
CA HIS A 83 37.54 0.52 -5.63
C HIS A 83 38.47 0.99 -6.73
N HIS A 84 39.53 1.69 -6.36
CA HIS A 84 40.49 2.30 -7.28
C HIS A 84 41.51 1.29 -7.81
N ASP A 85 41.24 0.00 -7.65
CA ASP A 85 42.14 -1.09 -8.02
C ASP A 85 41.49 -1.86 -9.17
N GLU A 86 41.82 -1.42 -10.39
CA GLU A 86 41.70 -2.22 -11.60
C GLU A 86 42.72 -3.36 -11.45
N ASP A 87 42.28 -4.62 -11.30
CA ASP A 87 42.99 -5.85 -11.69
C ASP A 87 42.31 -7.12 -11.12
N ARG A 88 41.25 -7.60 -11.82
CA ARG A 88 40.85 -9.01 -12.01
C ARG A 88 39.43 -9.08 -12.55
N ASP A 89 39.35 -9.34 -13.85
CA ASP A 89 38.42 -10.26 -14.52
C ASP A 89 37.00 -10.35 -13.97
N ASP A 90 36.06 -9.81 -14.76
CA ASP A 90 34.68 -10.25 -14.81
C ASP A 90 33.88 -10.31 -13.49
N GLU A 91 33.38 -9.14 -13.07
CA GLU A 91 31.93 -9.09 -12.87
C GLU A 91 31.33 -7.71 -13.15
N LYS A 92 30.82 -7.56 -14.38
CA LYS A 92 29.79 -6.58 -14.72
C LYS A 92 28.70 -6.56 -13.65
N GLY A 93 28.77 -5.59 -12.76
CA GLY A 93 27.61 -4.92 -12.20
C GLY A 93 26.65 -5.86 -11.53
N LYS A 94 27.13 -6.81 -10.73
CA LYS A 94 26.29 -7.46 -9.74
C LYS A 94 25.84 -6.39 -8.75
N LEU A 95 24.80 -5.66 -9.11
CA LEU A 95 23.84 -5.11 -8.16
C LEU A 95 23.68 -6.20 -7.11
N LYS A 96 24.03 -5.98 -5.84
CA LYS A 96 23.78 -7.00 -4.80
C LYS A 96 22.26 -7.22 -4.75
N GLN A 97 21.76 -8.14 -5.57
CA GLN A 97 20.34 -8.32 -5.91
C GLN A 97 19.53 -8.55 -4.63
N GLY A 98 18.30 -8.06 -4.60
CA GLY A 98 17.39 -8.26 -3.47
C GLY A 98 17.32 -7.11 -2.45
N LEU A 99 17.70 -5.88 -2.82
CA LEU A 99 17.30 -4.68 -2.06
C LEU A 99 16.08 -4.06 -2.74
N PHE A 100 15.07 -3.72 -1.95
CA PHE A 100 13.83 -3.15 -2.45
C PHE A 100 13.41 -1.96 -1.61
N ARG A 101 12.93 -0.91 -2.26
CA ARG A 101 12.21 0.18 -1.62
C ARG A 101 10.72 -0.18 -1.65
N VAL A 102 10.11 -0.19 -0.48
CA VAL A 102 8.68 -0.44 -0.33
C VAL A 102 7.97 0.89 -0.12
N SER A 103 6.82 1.05 -0.75
CA SER A 103 5.95 2.20 -0.50
C SER A 103 4.51 1.86 -0.83
N ALA A 104 3.58 2.63 -0.28
CA ALA A 104 2.17 2.54 -0.65
C ALA A 104 1.55 3.93 -0.77
N SER A 105 0.41 4.02 -1.44
CA SER A 105 -0.35 5.25 -1.53
C SER A 105 -1.83 4.94 -1.49
N ASP A 106 -2.54 5.70 -0.67
CA ASP A 106 -3.99 5.70 -0.61
C ASP A 106 -4.46 7.15 -0.54
N ILE A 107 -5.54 7.47 -1.26
CA ILE A 107 -6.05 8.84 -1.35
C ILE A 107 -7.00 9.17 -0.19
N CYS A 108 -7.57 8.17 0.45
CA CYS A 108 -8.72 8.31 1.33
C CYS A 108 -8.40 8.07 2.78
N SER A 109 -7.55 7.09 3.07
CA SER A 109 -7.28 6.72 4.43
C SER A 109 -5.80 6.41 4.69
N ALA A 110 -5.43 6.43 5.96
CA ALA A 110 -4.11 5.99 6.37
C ALA A 110 -3.99 4.48 6.16
N TYR A 111 -2.78 4.02 5.85
CA TYR A 111 -2.50 2.61 5.59
C TYR A 111 -1.33 2.09 6.43
N THR A 112 -1.27 0.77 6.58
CA THR A 112 -0.17 0.04 7.22
C THR A 112 0.45 -0.92 6.21
N ILE A 113 1.75 -0.77 5.94
CA ILE A 113 2.51 -1.65 5.05
C ILE A 113 3.06 -2.83 5.86
N THR A 114 2.97 -4.05 5.33
CA THR A 114 3.48 -5.26 5.97
C THR A 114 4.17 -6.22 4.99
N LEU A 115 5.12 -7.00 5.51
CA LEU A 115 5.69 -8.18 4.87
C LEU A 115 5.71 -9.32 5.89
N GLY A 116 4.94 -10.39 5.64
CA GLY A 116 4.86 -11.53 6.55
C GLY A 116 4.51 -11.15 7.99
N GLY A 117 3.60 -10.18 8.16
CA GLY A 117 3.19 -9.64 9.46
C GLY A 117 4.13 -8.61 10.09
N THR A 118 5.30 -8.36 9.49
CA THR A 118 6.21 -7.30 9.95
C THR A 118 5.78 -5.95 9.38
N VAL A 119 5.50 -4.97 10.22
CA VAL A 119 5.14 -3.60 9.80
C VAL A 119 6.34 -2.87 9.23
N LEU A 120 6.19 -2.32 8.03
CA LEU A 120 7.19 -1.54 7.29
C LEU A 120 6.83 -0.06 7.25
N VAL A 121 7.84 0.79 7.10
CA VAL A 121 7.67 2.23 6.94
C VAL A 121 7.57 2.58 5.46
N ASP A 122 6.76 3.58 5.12
CA ASP A 122 6.69 4.07 3.75
C ASP A 122 8.05 4.61 3.27
N GLY A 123 8.49 4.14 2.11
CA GLY A 123 9.81 4.45 1.55
C GLY A 123 10.98 3.68 2.16
N GLU A 124 10.75 2.72 3.07
CA GLU A 124 11.79 1.91 3.69
C GLU A 124 12.52 1.03 2.67
N ILE A 125 13.83 0.88 2.85
CA ILE A 125 14.64 -0.05 2.08
C ILE A 125 14.81 -1.35 2.88
N ILE A 126 14.37 -2.46 2.30
CA ILE A 126 14.48 -3.81 2.87
C ILE A 126 15.37 -4.70 1.99
N LYS A 127 16.02 -5.69 2.61
CA LYS A 127 16.76 -6.74 1.93
C LYS A 127 15.93 -8.03 1.93
N ILE A 128 15.63 -8.59 0.78
CA ILE A 128 14.99 -9.91 0.64
C ILE A 128 16.00 -10.89 0.06
N LYS A 129 16.22 -12.01 0.76
CA LYS A 129 17.00 -13.16 0.30
C LYS A 129 16.03 -14.35 0.12
N PRO A 130 15.94 -14.97 -1.08
CA PRO A 130 15.11 -16.15 -1.27
C PRO A 130 15.66 -17.35 -0.47
N THR A 131 14.75 -18.20 0.03
CA THR A 131 15.06 -19.48 0.68
C THR A 131 14.20 -20.59 0.09
N ALA A 132 14.71 -21.83 0.06
CA ALA A 132 13.92 -23.01 -0.34
C ALA A 132 12.85 -23.37 0.71
N ARG A 133 13.09 -23.01 1.98
CA ARG A 133 12.12 -23.21 3.06
C ARG A 133 10.95 -22.22 2.93
N PRO A 134 9.69 -22.69 2.99
CA PRO A 134 8.54 -21.81 3.14
C PRO A 134 8.63 -20.95 4.40
N GLY A 135 7.92 -19.84 4.38
CA GLY A 135 7.83 -18.85 5.44
C GLY A 135 8.71 -17.61 5.21
N ILE A 136 8.22 -16.51 5.77
CA ILE A 136 8.93 -15.23 5.87
C ILE A 136 9.58 -15.17 7.24
N ARG A 137 10.89 -14.89 7.28
CA ARG A 137 11.65 -14.72 8.51
C ARG A 137 12.42 -13.41 8.47
N LEU A 138 12.15 -12.52 9.43
CA LEU A 138 13.02 -11.40 9.70
C LEU A 138 14.33 -11.94 10.31
N VAL A 139 15.42 -11.74 9.60
CA VAL A 139 16.76 -12.07 10.07
C VAL A 139 17.28 -10.88 10.87
N GLY A 140 17.80 -11.15 12.05
CA GLY A 140 18.47 -10.15 12.88
C GLY A 140 19.71 -9.56 12.19
N ARG A 141 20.43 -8.70 12.91
CA ARG A 141 21.75 -8.23 12.47
C ARG A 141 22.66 -9.46 12.39
N ASP A 142 22.92 -9.97 11.19
CA ASP A 142 23.97 -10.96 10.99
C ASP A 142 25.28 -10.28 11.45
N ASP A 143 25.97 -10.87 12.43
CA ASP A 143 27.23 -10.34 12.99
C ASP A 143 28.38 -10.35 11.95
N ASP A 144 28.15 -10.94 10.77
CA ASP A 144 29.13 -11.14 9.68
C ASP A 144 29.04 -10.09 8.54
N ASP A 145 28.14 -9.11 8.64
CA ASP A 145 28.03 -8.04 7.64
C ASP A 145 28.84 -6.79 8.07
N ASP A 146 30.08 -6.70 7.61
CA ASP A 146 30.93 -5.48 7.64
C ASP A 146 30.36 -4.33 6.74
N ASP A 147 29.10 -4.44 6.33
CA ASP A 147 28.31 -3.39 5.69
C ASP A 147 27.57 -2.62 6.80
N ARG A 148 28.26 -1.65 7.41
CA ARG A 148 27.77 -0.68 8.42
C ARG A 148 26.70 0.30 7.89
N ALA A 149 25.85 -0.16 6.98
CA ALA A 149 24.69 0.60 6.51
C ALA A 149 23.63 0.60 7.63
N PRO A 150 23.01 1.76 7.93
CA PRO A 150 22.06 1.86 9.03
C PRO A 150 20.82 1.00 8.73
N SER A 151 20.40 0.23 9.73
CA SER A 151 19.00 -0.21 9.96
C SER A 151 18.22 -0.95 8.85
N ILE A 152 18.83 -1.38 7.74
CA ILE A 152 18.13 -2.15 6.70
C ILE A 152 17.66 -3.49 7.28
N ARG A 153 16.34 -3.70 7.31
CA ARG A 153 15.75 -4.98 7.73
C ARG A 153 15.94 -6.04 6.66
N ARG A 154 16.30 -7.25 7.10
CA ARG A 154 16.67 -8.37 6.23
C ARG A 154 15.66 -9.49 6.39
N PHE A 155 15.10 -9.96 5.29
CA PHE A 155 14.11 -11.03 5.25
C PHE A 155 14.64 -12.22 4.47
N ARG A 156 14.45 -13.42 5.01
CA ARG A 156 14.47 -14.65 4.24
C ARG A 156 13.04 -15.01 3.88
N VAL A 157 12.77 -15.21 2.59
CA VAL A 157 11.41 -15.41 2.09
C VAL A 157 11.33 -16.67 1.23
N GLY A 158 10.32 -17.50 1.48
CA GLY A 158 10.05 -18.70 0.70
C GLY A 158 9.59 -18.40 -0.73
N PRO A 159 9.48 -19.44 -1.59
CA PRO A 159 9.03 -19.27 -2.97
C PRO A 159 7.62 -18.66 -3.02
N GLY A 160 7.45 -17.58 -3.79
CA GLY A 160 6.16 -16.90 -3.98
C GLY A 160 5.67 -16.06 -2.79
N GLU A 161 6.41 -16.00 -1.68
CA GLU A 161 5.97 -15.32 -0.46
C GLU A 161 6.48 -13.88 -0.34
N ALA A 162 7.23 -13.38 -1.32
CA ALA A 162 7.78 -12.01 -1.32
C ALA A 162 6.71 -10.98 -1.68
N VAL A 163 5.61 -10.97 -0.94
CA VAL A 163 4.43 -10.12 -1.17
C VAL A 163 4.38 -9.04 -0.09
N ILE A 164 4.43 -7.79 -0.55
CA ILE A 164 4.16 -6.62 0.29
C ILE A 164 2.66 -6.39 0.26
N THR A 165 2.08 -6.14 1.43
CA THR A 165 0.66 -5.86 1.60
C THR A 165 0.50 -4.51 2.28
N ALA A 166 -0.46 -3.71 1.83
CA ALA A 166 -0.89 -2.52 2.55
C ALA A 166 -2.38 -2.64 2.87
N THR A 167 -2.73 -2.42 4.14
CA THR A 167 -4.11 -2.39 4.61
C THR A 167 -4.45 -0.99 5.07
N ASP A 168 -5.55 -0.45 4.56
CA ASP A 168 -6.02 0.88 4.95
C ASP A 168 -6.88 0.87 6.22
N ALA A 169 -7.33 2.05 6.68
CA ALA A 169 -8.17 2.17 7.87
C ALA A 169 -9.61 1.69 7.65
N ALA A 170 -10.06 1.54 6.40
CA ALA A 170 -11.35 0.97 6.03
C ALA A 170 -11.32 -0.55 5.89
N GLY A 171 -10.13 -1.16 5.95
CA GLY A 171 -9.89 -2.58 5.83
C GLY A 171 -9.68 -3.06 4.38
N ASN A 172 -9.53 -2.16 3.41
CA ASN A 172 -9.19 -2.55 2.05
C ASN A 172 -7.70 -2.93 1.97
N ILE A 173 -7.40 -3.92 1.13
CA ILE A 173 -6.07 -4.54 1.08
C ILE A 173 -5.53 -4.49 -0.35
N GLY A 174 -4.39 -3.83 -0.51
CA GLY A 174 -3.58 -3.87 -1.73
C GLY A 174 -2.33 -4.73 -1.51
N SER A 175 -1.84 -5.37 -2.57
CA SER A 175 -0.61 -6.15 -2.48
C SER A 175 0.20 -6.17 -3.78
N VAL A 176 1.51 -6.39 -3.65
CA VAL A 176 2.42 -6.51 -4.79
C VAL A 176 3.53 -7.51 -4.46
N ALA A 177 3.87 -8.37 -5.42
CA ALA A 177 5.02 -9.25 -5.31
C ALA A 177 6.30 -8.47 -5.68
N CYS A 178 7.32 -8.52 -4.81
CA CYS A 178 8.64 -8.03 -5.11
C CYS A 178 9.30 -8.93 -6.18
N PRO A 179 9.98 -8.36 -7.20
CA PRO A 179 10.65 -9.16 -8.22
C PRO A 179 11.96 -9.74 -7.66
N VAL A 180 11.84 -10.77 -6.83
CA VAL A 180 12.96 -11.50 -6.22
C VAL A 180 13.46 -12.56 -7.21
N PRO A 181 14.75 -12.54 -7.59
CA PRO A 181 15.33 -13.62 -8.39
C PRO A 181 15.12 -14.95 -7.68
N GLN A 182 14.57 -15.94 -8.38
CA GLN A 182 14.49 -17.30 -7.86
C GLN A 182 15.92 -17.86 -7.77
N ARG A 183 16.20 -18.73 -6.79
CA ARG A 183 17.43 -19.53 -6.87
C ARG A 183 17.30 -20.38 -8.14
N GLN A 184 18.20 -20.17 -9.10
CA GLN A 184 18.49 -21.19 -10.09
C GLN A 184 18.88 -22.42 -9.26
N GLY A 185 18.20 -23.55 -9.47
CA GLY A 185 18.71 -24.81 -8.94
C GLY A 185 20.15 -24.91 -9.43
N ASP A 186 21.07 -25.16 -8.51
CA ASP A 186 22.35 -25.72 -8.91
C ASP A 186 21.96 -27.03 -9.62
N ASP A 187 21.99 -27.02 -10.95
CA ASP A 187 21.95 -28.25 -11.73
C ASP A 187 23.20 -29.01 -11.28
N ASP A 188 23.00 -29.90 -10.30
CA ASP A 188 23.91 -30.96 -9.93
C ASP A 188 24.08 -31.82 -11.19
N ASP A 189 24.95 -31.38 -12.10
CA ASP A 189 25.65 -32.28 -13.00
C ASP A 189 26.54 -33.16 -12.10
N ASP A 190 25.92 -34.25 -11.66
CA ASP A 190 26.50 -35.48 -11.14
C ASP A 190 27.45 -36.02 -12.22
N ASP A 191 28.60 -35.36 -12.42
CA ASP A 191 29.80 -35.98 -12.99
C ASP A 191 30.34 -36.97 -11.95
N ARG A 192 29.56 -38.04 -11.73
CA ARG A 192 30.04 -39.37 -11.38
C ARG A 192 31.02 -39.78 -12.47
N HIS A 193 32.25 -39.31 -12.37
CA HIS A 193 33.38 -40.11 -12.80
C HIS A 193 33.47 -41.28 -11.82
N ASP A 194 32.70 -42.32 -12.15
CA ASP A 194 32.93 -43.69 -11.76
C ASP A 194 34.39 -44.03 -12.09
N SER A 195 35.25 -43.87 -11.09
CA SER A 195 36.57 -44.48 -11.07
C SER A 195 36.45 -45.71 -10.19
N THR A 196 35.84 -46.76 -10.72
CA THR A 196 36.03 -48.10 -10.20
C THR A 196 37.48 -48.53 -10.46
N GLU A 197 38.15 -48.96 -9.39
CA GLU A 197 39.45 -49.64 -9.36
C GLU A 197 39.69 -50.64 -10.50
N LYS A 198 40.88 -50.60 -11.13
CA LYS A 198 41.97 -51.57 -10.90
C LYS A 198 43.26 -51.22 -11.68
#